data_AF-A0A1L4D049-F1
#
_entry.id   AF-A0A1L4D049-F1
#
_cell.length_a   1.000
_cell.length_b   1.000
_cell.length_c   1.000
_cell.angle_alpha   90.00
_cell.angle_beta   90.00
_cell.angle_gamma   90.00
#
_symmetry.space_group_name_H-M   'P 1'
#
loop_
_entity.id
_entity.type
_entity.pdbx_description
1 polymer ?
#
loop_
_entity_poly.entity_id
_entity_poly.type
_entity_poly.pdbx_seq_one_letter_code
_entity_poly.pdbx_strand_id
1 'polypeptide(L)'
;MSISVRIRAGSNMQNSSVYAEGSEFHIITDSERYSFNIGSDADLKNAVGKYFGKNPNDAYLHSPTPWGDLYKTYGWPQTQTNLTVASSTIAEITSEPSIVKTQTFKNNSSVAGTFDVSISEEVSNTVESNWNNSSSVSFGQSISYNVSFLGTGGGGETSFGFEQTWGKGGSNSKSVTVGSSSGVTVLLQPGESVKSILTATRGYMNVRLVYRANLSGTCAVNYNPTFQGHHFWGLGINNVVNAAGSSNNVQIVEDIKIGYYSDSELILEDLNGNRRIYHFAIPGMPPAGKSAPTSSREATL
;
A
#
# COMPACT_ATOMS: atom_id res chain seq x y z
N MET A 1 13.15 -1.55 12.26
CA MET A 1 11.91 -2.35 12.11
C MET A 1 11.49 -2.16 10.67
N SER A 2 11.29 -3.23 9.90
CA SER A 2 10.84 -3.11 8.51
C SER A 2 9.54 -2.32 8.43
N ILE A 3 9.35 -1.59 7.33
CA ILE A 3 8.15 -0.79 7.12
C ILE A 3 6.97 -1.71 6.80
N SER A 4 5.85 -1.49 7.48
CA SER A 4 4.60 -2.22 7.29
C SER A 4 3.45 -1.27 6.98
N VAL A 5 2.65 -1.64 5.98
CA VAL A 5 1.46 -0.91 5.52
C VAL A 5 0.26 -1.85 5.64
N ARG A 6 -0.77 -1.41 6.37
CA ARG A 6 -2.05 -2.10 6.52
C ARG A 6 -3.17 -1.24 5.98
N ILE A 7 -3.93 -1.79 5.05
CA ILE A 7 -5.04 -1.08 4.41
C ILE A 7 -6.31 -1.91 4.55
N ARG A 8 -7.39 -1.24 4.92
CA ARG A 8 -8.74 -1.80 4.95
C ARG A 8 -9.62 -0.98 4.02
N ALA A 9 -10.04 -1.61 2.94
CA ALA A 9 -10.93 -1.04 1.95
C ALA A 9 -12.38 -1.40 2.28
N GLY A 10 -13.16 -0.40 2.69
CA GLY A 10 -14.60 -0.51 2.94
C GLY A 10 -15.42 0.24 1.90
N SER A 11 -16.75 0.29 2.04
CA SER A 11 -17.63 0.96 1.06
C SER A 11 -17.56 2.50 1.12
N ASN A 12 -17.05 3.06 2.20
CA ASN A 12 -16.91 4.49 2.45
C ASN A 12 -15.73 4.79 3.40
N MET A 13 -15.46 6.08 3.64
CA MET A 13 -14.36 6.53 4.49
C MET A 13 -14.48 6.03 5.94
N GLN A 14 -15.70 5.95 6.48
CA GLN A 14 -15.95 5.52 7.86
C GLN A 14 -15.61 4.04 8.10
N ASN A 15 -15.75 3.23 7.06
CA ASN A 15 -15.47 1.81 7.07
C ASN A 15 -14.08 1.46 6.53
N SER A 16 -13.24 2.48 6.32
CA SER A 16 -11.93 2.36 5.69
C SER A 16 -10.83 2.86 6.60
N SER A 17 -9.65 2.27 6.49
CA SER A 17 -8.49 2.72 7.26
C SER A 17 -7.20 2.41 6.53
N VAL A 18 -6.21 3.30 6.70
CA VAL A 18 -4.81 3.02 6.38
C VAL A 18 -3.99 3.24 7.64
N TYR A 19 -3.04 2.35 7.85
CA TYR A 19 -2.02 2.49 8.87
C TYR A 19 -0.68 2.07 8.31
N ALA A 20 0.33 2.92 8.45
CA ALA A 20 1.70 2.58 8.08
C ALA A 20 2.66 2.98 9.20
N GLU A 21 3.62 2.11 9.47
CA GLU A 21 4.63 2.30 10.51
C GLU A 21 5.97 1.66 10.12
N GLY A 22 7.00 1.98 10.88
CA GLY A 22 8.33 1.40 10.72
C GLY A 22 9.38 2.43 10.32
N SER A 23 10.62 1.97 10.33
CA SER A 23 11.79 2.81 10.05
C SER A 23 13.00 1.97 9.65
N GLU A 24 13.74 2.47 8.67
CA GLU A 24 14.98 1.87 8.21
C GLU A 24 16.12 2.88 8.30
N PHE A 25 17.34 2.40 8.50
CA PHE A 25 18.52 3.24 8.41
C PHE A 25 19.70 2.46 7.86
N HIS A 26 20.62 3.18 7.22
CA HIS A 26 21.91 2.67 6.77
C HIS A 26 22.95 3.79 6.81
N ILE A 27 24.22 3.43 6.69
CA ILE A 27 25.31 4.40 6.56
C ILE A 27 25.12 5.13 5.22
N ILE A 28 25.12 6.46 5.24
CA ILE A 28 24.89 7.27 4.02
C ILE A 28 25.83 6.84 2.89
N THR A 29 25.28 6.74 1.68
CA THR A 29 26.06 6.49 0.47
C THR A 29 26.47 7.79 -0.23
N ASP A 30 27.50 7.74 -1.06
CA ASP A 30 27.94 8.93 -1.80
C ASP A 30 26.85 9.52 -2.71
N SER A 31 26.01 8.68 -3.31
CA SER A 31 24.89 9.13 -4.14
C SER A 31 23.82 9.89 -3.36
N GLU A 32 23.59 9.53 -2.09
CA GLU A 32 22.53 10.14 -1.27
C GLU A 32 22.88 11.54 -0.80
N ARG A 33 24.17 11.87 -0.74
CA ARG A 33 24.67 13.20 -0.35
C ARG A 33 24.02 14.34 -1.15
N TYR A 34 23.73 14.10 -2.43
CA TYR A 34 23.08 15.07 -3.32
C TYR A 34 21.69 15.47 -2.84
N SER A 35 20.94 14.52 -2.27
CA SER A 35 19.60 14.74 -1.74
C SER A 35 19.60 15.65 -0.50
N PHE A 36 20.76 15.84 0.13
CA PHE A 36 20.95 16.69 1.30
C PHE A 36 21.80 17.94 1.02
N ASN A 37 22.04 18.29 -0.25
CA ASN A 37 22.89 19.43 -0.67
C ASN A 37 24.34 19.37 -0.14
N ILE A 38 24.88 18.17 0.05
CA ILE A 38 26.30 17.93 0.42
C ILE A 38 26.97 16.95 -0.56
N GLY A 39 26.48 16.95 -1.81
CA GLY A 39 26.77 15.97 -2.85
C GLY A 39 28.25 15.80 -3.17
N SER A 40 28.97 16.91 -3.33
CA SER A 40 30.42 16.89 -3.55
C SER A 40 31.20 17.10 -2.26
N ASP A 41 32.49 16.73 -2.27
CA ASP A 41 33.39 17.01 -1.15
C ASP A 41 33.58 18.51 -0.92
N ALA A 42 33.53 19.30 -2.00
CA ALA A 42 33.55 20.75 -1.89
C ALA A 42 32.30 21.27 -1.16
N ASP A 43 31.11 20.75 -1.49
CA ASP A 43 29.86 21.14 -0.83
C ASP A 43 29.89 20.80 0.65
N LEU A 44 30.35 19.60 1.00
CA LEU A 44 30.48 19.18 2.40
C LEU A 44 31.49 20.06 3.17
N LYS A 45 32.67 20.33 2.59
CA LYS A 45 33.67 21.22 3.21
C LYS A 45 33.14 22.65 3.37
N ASN A 46 32.40 23.16 2.39
CA ASN A 46 31.76 24.47 2.45
C ASN A 46 30.65 24.52 3.50
N ALA A 47 29.83 23.47 3.63
CA ALA A 47 28.82 23.35 4.67
C ALA A 47 29.46 23.36 6.07
N VAL A 48 30.56 22.61 6.25
CA VAL A 48 31.35 22.67 7.48
C VAL A 48 31.89 24.07 7.71
N GLY A 49 32.42 24.76 6.70
CA GLY A 49 32.91 26.12 6.88
C GLY A 49 31.85 27.13 7.27
N LYS A 50 30.65 27.03 6.69
CA LYS A 50 29.49 27.85 7.09
C LYS A 50 29.06 27.58 8.52
N TYR A 51 29.11 26.32 8.96
CA TYR A 51 28.73 25.93 10.32
C TYR A 51 29.79 26.25 11.37
N PHE A 52 31.05 25.87 11.10
CA PHE A 52 32.15 25.82 12.07
C PHE A 52 33.14 26.98 11.90
N GLY A 53 32.91 27.86 10.92
CA GLY A 53 33.65 29.10 10.72
C GLY A 53 34.92 28.99 9.87
N LYS A 54 35.31 27.78 9.46
CA LYS A 54 36.46 27.55 8.57
C LYS A 54 36.28 26.26 7.76
N ASN A 55 36.51 26.32 6.45
CA ASN A 55 36.54 25.11 5.62
C ASN A 55 37.65 24.16 6.11
N PRO A 56 37.34 22.87 6.35
CA PRO A 56 38.35 21.88 6.70
C PRO A 56 39.18 21.51 5.48
N ASN A 57 40.35 20.90 5.74
CA ASN A 57 41.14 20.28 4.69
C ASN A 57 40.35 19.11 4.10
N ASP A 58 39.72 18.29 4.94
CA ASP A 58 38.91 17.13 4.54
C ASP A 58 37.72 16.92 5.47
N ALA A 59 36.66 16.30 4.94
CA ALA A 59 35.44 15.97 5.65
C ALA A 59 34.92 14.62 5.18
N TYR A 60 34.50 13.78 6.11
CA TYR A 60 34.02 12.42 5.88
C TYR A 60 32.69 12.21 6.59
N LEU A 61 31.84 11.37 6.01
CA LEU A 61 30.54 10.99 6.57
C LEU A 61 30.53 9.58 7.13
N HIS A 62 31.47 8.73 6.72
CA HIS A 62 31.57 7.34 7.15
C HIS A 62 33.02 6.84 7.09
N SER A 63 33.24 5.67 7.69
CA SER A 63 34.50 4.94 7.65
C SER A 63 34.81 4.40 6.24
N PRO A 64 36.08 4.10 5.93
CA PRO A 64 37.27 4.43 6.72
C PRO A 64 37.75 5.86 6.45
N THR A 65 38.33 6.51 7.46
CA THR A 65 39.09 7.76 7.25
C THR A 65 40.60 7.49 7.19
N PRO A 66 41.40 8.30 6.48
CA PRO A 66 42.84 8.04 6.26
C PRO A 66 43.72 7.98 7.53
N TRP A 67 43.31 8.61 8.64
CA TRP A 67 44.12 8.73 9.86
C TRP A 67 43.83 7.65 10.90
N GLY A 68 43.66 6.40 10.47
CA GLY A 68 43.28 5.32 11.37
C GLY A 68 41.84 5.45 11.85
N ASP A 69 40.91 5.58 10.89
CA ASP A 69 39.44 5.54 11.09
C ASP A 69 38.94 6.29 12.32
N LEU A 70 38.73 7.60 12.17
CA LEU A 70 38.33 8.53 13.22
C LEU A 70 37.04 8.08 13.93
N TYR A 71 36.11 7.44 13.21
CA TYR A 71 34.87 6.92 13.79
C TYR A 71 35.13 5.83 14.83
N LYS A 72 36.09 4.93 14.57
CA LYS A 72 36.49 3.88 15.52
C LYS A 72 37.36 4.43 16.64
N THR A 73 38.33 5.28 16.28
CA THR A 73 39.30 5.84 17.24
C THR A 73 38.63 6.70 18.31
N TYR A 74 37.64 7.51 17.92
CA TYR A 74 36.94 8.43 18.84
C TYR A 74 35.53 7.97 19.22
N GLY A 75 35.09 6.80 18.73
CA GLY A 75 33.75 6.27 19.00
C GLY A 75 32.61 7.13 18.45
N TRP A 76 32.86 7.90 17.39
CA TRP A 76 31.83 8.75 16.78
C TRP A 76 30.84 7.92 15.95
N PRO A 77 29.53 8.21 16.01
CA PRO A 77 28.57 7.59 15.12
C PRO A 77 28.80 8.06 13.68
N GLN A 78 28.93 7.10 12.76
CA GLN A 78 28.94 7.40 11.33
C GLN A 78 27.63 8.07 10.91
N THR A 79 27.68 8.89 9.86
CA THR A 79 26.48 9.51 9.32
C THR A 79 25.57 8.44 8.73
N GLN A 80 24.30 8.47 9.11
CA GLN A 80 23.28 7.52 8.68
C GLN A 80 22.14 8.25 7.98
N THR A 81 21.62 7.65 6.91
CA THR A 81 20.33 8.01 6.33
C THR A 81 19.25 7.24 7.07
N ASN A 82 18.26 7.92 7.62
CA ASN A 82 17.14 7.33 8.35
C ASN A 82 15.85 7.59 7.59
N LEU A 83 15.10 6.55 7.31
CA LEU A 83 13.78 6.59 6.71
C LEU A 83 12.73 6.29 7.76
N THR A 84 11.68 7.10 7.79
CA THR A 84 10.52 6.91 8.66
C THR A 84 9.23 7.14 7.90
N VAL A 85 8.17 6.43 8.26
CA VAL A 85 6.82 6.76 7.81
C VAL A 85 6.39 8.06 8.50
N ALA A 86 6.14 9.12 7.73
CA ALA A 86 5.72 10.40 8.25
C ALA A 86 4.18 10.52 8.34
N SER A 87 3.45 9.99 7.35
CA SER A 87 1.99 9.95 7.38
C SER A 87 1.43 8.89 6.44
N SER A 88 0.22 8.44 6.74
CA SER A 88 -0.60 7.63 5.85
C SER A 88 -2.02 8.17 5.82
N THR A 89 -2.57 8.40 4.64
CA THR A 89 -3.89 9.02 4.49
C THR A 89 -4.67 8.40 3.34
N ILE A 90 -5.98 8.25 3.51
CA ILE A 90 -6.89 7.94 2.40
C ILE A 90 -7.19 9.25 1.68
N ALA A 91 -6.73 9.36 0.44
CA ALA A 91 -6.94 10.53 -0.41
C ALA A 91 -8.34 10.54 -1.02
N GLU A 92 -8.84 9.37 -1.41
CA GLU A 92 -10.13 9.23 -2.08
C GLU A 92 -10.71 7.83 -1.84
N ILE A 93 -12.04 7.77 -1.78
CA ILE A 93 -12.78 6.51 -1.87
C ILE A 93 -14.04 6.72 -2.69
N THR A 94 -14.27 5.83 -3.65
CA THR A 94 -15.47 5.80 -4.47
C THR A 94 -15.99 4.37 -4.54
N SER A 95 -17.31 4.23 -4.58
CA SER A 95 -17.96 2.92 -4.69
C SER A 95 -19.27 3.07 -5.45
N GLU A 96 -19.51 2.18 -6.40
CA GLU A 96 -20.74 2.15 -7.18
C GLU A 96 -21.19 0.70 -7.46
N PRO A 97 -22.51 0.43 -7.38
CA PRO A 97 -23.06 -0.84 -7.85
C PRO A 97 -22.78 -1.04 -9.34
N SER A 98 -22.35 -2.24 -9.72
CA SER A 98 -22.05 -2.61 -11.09
C SER A 98 -22.63 -3.98 -11.42
N ILE A 99 -23.07 -4.18 -12.66
CA ILE A 99 -23.45 -5.51 -13.17
C ILE A 99 -22.16 -6.25 -13.49
N VAL A 100 -21.94 -7.36 -12.82
CA VAL A 100 -20.79 -8.25 -13.02
C VAL A 100 -21.08 -9.23 -14.16
N LYS A 101 -22.28 -9.82 -14.15
CA LYS A 101 -22.67 -10.83 -15.15
C LYS A 101 -24.17 -10.85 -15.35
N THR A 102 -24.61 -11.23 -16.54
CA THR A 102 -26.02 -11.46 -16.86
C THR A 102 -26.16 -12.76 -17.64
N GLN A 103 -27.15 -13.58 -17.29
CA GLN A 103 -27.46 -14.83 -17.96
C GLN A 103 -28.97 -15.00 -18.10
N THR A 104 -29.43 -15.47 -19.26
CA THR A 104 -30.85 -15.73 -19.51
C THR A 104 -31.09 -17.22 -19.59
N PHE A 105 -32.08 -17.69 -18.83
CA PHE A 105 -32.55 -19.07 -18.81
C PHE A 105 -33.93 -19.12 -19.45
N LYS A 106 -34.15 -20.05 -20.38
CA LYS A 106 -35.42 -20.19 -21.11
C LYS A 106 -35.84 -21.64 -21.19
N ASN A 107 -37.10 -21.92 -20.86
CA ASN A 107 -37.69 -23.23 -21.05
C ASN A 107 -38.27 -23.35 -22.47
N ASN A 108 -37.52 -23.93 -23.38
CA ASN A 108 -37.97 -24.22 -24.74
C ASN A 108 -38.70 -25.57 -24.88
N SER A 109 -38.97 -26.27 -23.78
CA SER A 109 -39.70 -27.54 -23.80
C SER A 109 -41.22 -27.31 -23.75
N SER A 110 -41.99 -28.39 -23.95
CA SER A 110 -43.46 -28.39 -23.84
C SER A 110 -43.97 -28.69 -22.43
N VAL A 111 -43.09 -28.88 -21.44
CA VAL A 111 -43.45 -29.15 -20.04
C VAL A 111 -42.73 -28.21 -19.08
N ALA A 112 -43.27 -28.02 -17.87
CA ALA A 112 -42.59 -27.22 -16.85
C ALA A 112 -41.27 -27.88 -16.43
N GLY A 113 -40.26 -27.06 -16.10
CA GLY A 113 -38.95 -27.55 -15.68
C GLY A 113 -38.31 -26.64 -14.64
N THR A 114 -37.55 -27.23 -13.72
CA THR A 114 -36.78 -26.51 -12.70
C THR A 114 -35.37 -26.24 -13.23
N PHE A 115 -34.99 -24.96 -13.26
CA PHE A 115 -33.69 -24.50 -13.75
C PHE A 115 -32.85 -24.01 -12.59
N ASP A 116 -31.59 -24.45 -12.50
CA ASP A 116 -30.59 -23.83 -11.65
C ASP A 116 -30.13 -22.52 -12.32
N VAL A 117 -30.47 -21.41 -11.69
CA VAL A 117 -30.17 -20.05 -12.16
C VAL A 117 -29.05 -19.40 -11.35
N SER A 118 -28.27 -20.22 -10.64
CA SER A 118 -27.04 -19.78 -10.00
C SER A 118 -26.10 -19.14 -11.01
N ILE A 119 -25.42 -18.08 -10.56
CA ILE A 119 -24.52 -17.29 -11.37
C ILE A 119 -23.33 -16.88 -10.50
N SER A 120 -22.14 -17.04 -11.05
CA SER A 120 -20.90 -16.59 -10.44
C SER A 120 -19.92 -16.12 -11.51
N GLU A 121 -18.98 -15.28 -11.09
CA GLU A 121 -17.90 -14.76 -11.92
C GLU A 121 -16.64 -14.57 -11.07
N GLU A 122 -15.47 -14.82 -11.65
CA GLU A 122 -14.20 -14.45 -11.03
C GLU A 122 -13.86 -13.01 -11.38
N VAL A 123 -13.69 -12.19 -10.36
CA VAL A 123 -13.25 -10.79 -10.50
C VAL A 123 -11.93 -10.60 -9.76
N SER A 124 -11.21 -9.52 -10.08
CA SER A 124 -9.89 -9.27 -9.52
C SER A 124 -9.89 -8.05 -8.62
N ASN A 125 -9.43 -8.23 -7.38
CA ASN A 125 -9.04 -7.12 -6.53
C ASN A 125 -7.58 -6.76 -6.85
N THR A 126 -7.30 -5.47 -7.01
CA THR A 126 -5.99 -4.98 -7.46
C THR A 126 -5.41 -3.97 -6.47
N VAL A 127 -4.08 -3.94 -6.36
CA VAL A 127 -3.31 -2.93 -5.65
C VAL A 127 -2.18 -2.47 -6.56
N GLU A 128 -2.16 -1.20 -6.89
CA GLU A 128 -1.15 -0.56 -7.72
C GLU A 128 -0.42 0.50 -6.91
N SER A 129 0.89 0.59 -7.03
CA SER A 129 1.70 1.57 -6.29
C SER A 129 2.60 2.35 -7.23
N ASN A 130 2.71 3.66 -6.98
CA ASN A 130 3.53 4.59 -7.75
C ASN A 130 4.32 5.49 -6.79
N TRP A 131 5.57 5.78 -7.15
CA TRP A 131 6.50 6.48 -6.28
C TRP A 131 6.94 7.81 -6.89
N ASN A 132 7.12 8.82 -6.04
CA ASN A 132 7.72 10.09 -6.40
C ASN A 132 8.91 10.40 -5.47
N ASN A 133 10.02 10.88 -6.03
CA ASN A 133 11.30 11.15 -5.36
C ASN A 133 11.97 9.93 -4.69
N SER A 134 11.60 8.69 -5.07
CA SER A 134 12.17 7.49 -4.46
C SER A 134 13.64 7.24 -4.80
N SER A 135 14.16 7.79 -5.90
CA SER A 135 15.57 7.67 -6.30
C SER A 135 16.52 8.60 -5.53
N SER A 136 15.98 9.50 -4.69
CA SER A 136 16.77 10.40 -3.85
C SER A 136 17.53 9.66 -2.74
N VAL A 137 17.02 8.51 -2.31
CA VAL A 137 17.58 7.68 -1.24
C VAL A 137 17.36 6.20 -1.54
N SER A 138 18.29 5.34 -1.15
CA SER A 138 18.24 3.91 -1.48
C SER A 138 18.11 3.07 -0.23
N PHE A 139 17.10 2.20 -0.20
CA PHE A 139 16.87 1.27 0.90
C PHE A 139 16.80 -0.16 0.37
N GLY A 140 17.42 -1.08 1.10
CA GLY A 140 17.57 -2.48 0.69
C GLY A 140 16.39 -3.37 1.12
N GLN A 141 15.67 -3.00 2.18
CA GLN A 141 14.57 -3.82 2.68
C GLN A 141 13.30 -3.63 1.85
N SER A 142 12.52 -4.71 1.74
CA SER A 142 11.18 -4.68 1.19
C SER A 142 10.19 -4.09 2.19
N ILE A 143 9.17 -3.40 1.67
CA ILE A 143 8.00 -2.95 2.43
C ILE A 143 6.95 -4.07 2.41
N SER A 144 6.36 -4.37 3.57
CA SER A 144 5.29 -5.36 3.69
C SER A 144 3.93 -4.69 3.63
N TYR A 145 3.08 -5.14 2.71
CA TYR A 145 1.70 -4.66 2.54
C TYR A 145 0.73 -5.74 2.96
N ASN A 146 -0.30 -5.36 3.70
CA ASN A 146 -1.46 -6.19 4.00
C ASN A 146 -2.72 -5.40 3.63
N VAL A 147 -3.45 -5.88 2.63
CA VAL A 147 -4.67 -5.24 2.14
C VAL A 147 -5.85 -6.14 2.41
N SER A 148 -6.87 -5.58 3.04
CA SER A 148 -8.09 -6.23 3.45
C SER A 148 -9.30 -5.54 2.84
N PHE A 149 -10.32 -6.33 2.52
CA PHE A 149 -11.56 -5.89 1.89
C PHE A 149 -12.73 -6.36 2.73
N LEU A 150 -13.66 -5.46 3.02
CA LEU A 150 -14.94 -5.87 3.61
C LEU A 150 -15.64 -6.86 2.67
N GLY A 151 -15.84 -8.08 3.17
CA GLY A 151 -16.46 -9.16 2.43
C GLY A 151 -17.89 -8.85 2.02
N THR A 152 -18.39 -9.57 1.03
CA THR A 152 -19.72 -9.36 0.48
C THR A 152 -20.75 -10.20 1.26
N GLY A 153 -21.87 -9.57 1.64
CA GLY A 153 -23.08 -10.28 2.07
C GLY A 153 -22.94 -11.18 3.31
N GLY A 154 -22.38 -10.67 4.40
CA GLY A 154 -22.36 -11.38 5.70
C GLY A 154 -21.25 -12.43 5.86
N GLY A 155 -20.41 -12.63 4.85
CA GLY A 155 -19.17 -13.42 4.91
C GLY A 155 -17.94 -12.55 5.22
N GLY A 156 -16.92 -13.14 5.85
CA GLY A 156 -15.77 -12.46 6.45
C GLY A 156 -14.86 -11.65 5.52
N GLU A 157 -13.87 -10.98 6.12
CA GLU A 157 -12.88 -10.11 5.47
C GLU A 157 -11.94 -10.91 4.56
N THR A 158 -11.82 -10.49 3.29
CA THR A 158 -10.80 -11.05 2.38
C THR A 158 -9.52 -10.23 2.53
N SER A 159 -8.37 -10.86 2.72
CA SER A 159 -7.09 -10.17 2.72
C SER A 159 -6.07 -10.81 1.77
N PHE A 160 -5.09 -10.02 1.36
CA PHE A 160 -3.84 -10.51 0.80
C PHE A 160 -2.68 -9.64 1.25
N GLY A 161 -1.52 -10.28 1.39
CA GLY A 161 -0.27 -9.60 1.69
C GLY A 161 0.75 -9.83 0.60
N PHE A 162 1.62 -8.84 0.41
CA PHE A 162 2.73 -8.91 -0.53
C PHE A 162 3.88 -8.03 -0.04
N GLU A 163 5.06 -8.24 -0.62
CA GLU A 163 6.24 -7.41 -0.36
C GLU A 163 6.63 -6.65 -1.63
N GLN A 164 7.10 -5.41 -1.47
CA GLN A 164 7.56 -4.59 -2.57
C GLN A 164 8.92 -3.98 -2.25
N THR A 165 9.84 -4.01 -3.21
CA THR A 165 11.13 -3.34 -3.08
C THR A 165 10.94 -1.83 -3.03
N TRP A 166 11.69 -1.16 -2.15
CA TRP A 166 11.72 0.30 -2.03
C TRP A 166 11.80 1.00 -3.39
N GLY A 167 10.95 2.01 -3.58
CA GLY A 167 11.01 2.91 -4.72
C GLY A 167 10.65 2.31 -6.08
N LYS A 168 10.30 1.03 -6.14
CA LYS A 168 9.78 0.38 -7.36
C LYS A 168 8.28 0.26 -7.25
N GLY A 169 7.53 0.90 -8.14
CA GLY A 169 6.08 0.67 -8.25
C GLY A 169 5.74 -0.72 -8.78
N GLY A 170 4.46 -1.02 -8.86
CA GLY A 170 3.98 -2.30 -9.39
C GLY A 170 2.47 -2.47 -9.29
N SER A 171 1.98 -3.62 -9.76
CA SER A 171 0.59 -4.04 -9.63
C SER A 171 0.55 -5.46 -9.08
N ASN A 172 -0.27 -5.67 -8.06
CA ASN A 172 -0.57 -6.97 -7.49
C ASN A 172 -2.07 -7.20 -7.53
N SER A 173 -2.49 -8.43 -7.76
CA SER A 173 -3.90 -8.78 -7.84
C SER A 173 -4.22 -10.11 -7.18
N LYS A 174 -5.48 -10.24 -6.75
CA LYS A 174 -6.04 -11.48 -6.22
C LYS A 174 -7.43 -11.68 -6.78
N SER A 175 -7.63 -12.81 -7.44
CA SER A 175 -8.95 -13.22 -7.91
C SER A 175 -9.85 -13.59 -6.73
N VAL A 176 -11.10 -13.15 -6.80
CA VAL A 176 -12.18 -13.48 -5.87
C VAL A 176 -13.41 -13.88 -6.68
N THR A 177 -14.12 -14.90 -6.22
CA THR A 177 -15.37 -15.33 -6.86
C THR A 177 -16.52 -14.52 -6.30
N VAL A 178 -17.25 -13.82 -7.17
CA VAL A 178 -18.47 -13.09 -6.85
C VAL A 178 -19.67 -13.91 -7.30
N GLY A 179 -20.70 -14.01 -6.46
CA GLY A 179 -21.94 -14.72 -6.75
C GLY A 179 -22.19 -15.91 -5.83
N SER A 180 -23.17 -16.74 -6.19
CA SER A 180 -23.52 -17.94 -5.43
C SER A 180 -23.15 -19.18 -6.21
N SER A 181 -22.42 -20.09 -5.54
CA SER A 181 -22.21 -21.45 -6.01
C SER A 181 -23.35 -22.40 -5.61
N SER A 182 -24.45 -21.89 -5.02
CA SER A 182 -25.47 -22.74 -4.39
C SER A 182 -26.91 -22.26 -4.61
N GLY A 183 -27.67 -23.08 -5.33
CA GLY A 183 -29.04 -23.45 -4.97
C GLY A 183 -30.18 -22.49 -5.31
N VAL A 184 -29.98 -21.51 -6.20
CA VAL A 184 -31.12 -20.71 -6.68
C VAL A 184 -31.75 -21.41 -7.87
N THR A 185 -32.88 -22.06 -7.63
CA THR A 185 -33.65 -22.74 -8.67
C THR A 185 -34.97 -22.03 -8.94
N VAL A 186 -35.40 -22.00 -10.20
CA VAL A 186 -36.68 -21.43 -10.62
C VAL A 186 -37.44 -22.45 -11.46
N LEU A 187 -38.73 -22.62 -11.19
CA LEU A 187 -39.64 -23.36 -12.05
C LEU A 187 -40.08 -22.45 -13.21
N LEU A 188 -39.82 -22.87 -14.45
CA LEU A 188 -40.25 -22.17 -15.65
C LEU A 188 -41.29 -23.01 -16.40
N GLN A 189 -42.42 -22.41 -16.74
CA GLN A 189 -43.42 -22.99 -17.63
C GLN A 189 -42.91 -23.04 -19.09
N PRO A 190 -43.52 -23.86 -19.96
CA PRO A 190 -43.20 -23.87 -21.39
C PRO A 190 -43.21 -22.47 -22.01
N GLY A 191 -42.10 -22.08 -22.63
CA GLY A 191 -41.92 -20.78 -23.29
C GLY A 191 -41.46 -19.63 -22.38
N GLU A 192 -41.46 -19.81 -21.05
CA GLU A 192 -41.00 -18.79 -20.11
C GLU A 192 -39.47 -18.64 -20.09
N SER A 193 -39.02 -17.45 -19.70
CA SER A 193 -37.61 -17.17 -19.45
C SER A 193 -37.42 -16.26 -18.25
N VAL A 194 -36.29 -16.43 -17.57
CA VAL A 194 -35.84 -15.58 -16.48
C VAL A 194 -34.41 -15.10 -16.76
N LYS A 195 -34.12 -13.86 -16.40
CA LYS A 195 -32.79 -13.26 -16.47
C LYS A 195 -32.19 -13.22 -15.06
N SER A 196 -31.02 -13.83 -14.91
CA SER A 196 -30.18 -13.79 -13.73
C SER A 196 -29.14 -12.69 -13.90
N ILE A 197 -29.14 -11.70 -13.01
CA ILE A 197 -28.26 -10.53 -13.03
C ILE A 197 -27.43 -10.55 -11.75
N LEU A 198 -26.13 -10.78 -11.88
CA LEU A 198 -25.18 -10.68 -10.79
C LEU A 198 -24.68 -9.24 -10.69
N THR A 199 -24.93 -8.60 -9.56
CA THR A 199 -24.42 -7.26 -9.25
C THR A 199 -23.41 -7.33 -8.11
N ALA A 200 -22.47 -6.39 -8.09
CA ALA A 200 -21.57 -6.15 -6.97
C ALA A 200 -21.17 -4.68 -6.93
N THR A 201 -20.88 -4.18 -5.74
CA THR A 201 -20.30 -2.85 -5.55
C THR A 201 -18.83 -2.87 -5.95
N ARG A 202 -18.49 -2.14 -7.00
CA ARG A 202 -17.10 -1.90 -7.40
C ARG A 202 -16.59 -0.65 -6.70
N GLY A 203 -15.50 -0.81 -5.95
CA GLY A 203 -14.89 0.26 -5.19
C GLY A 203 -13.48 0.59 -5.65
N TYR A 204 -13.10 1.84 -5.45
CA TYR A 204 -11.74 2.34 -5.61
C TYR A 204 -11.32 3.12 -4.37
N MET A 205 -10.10 2.88 -3.91
CA MET A 205 -9.48 3.64 -2.83
C MET A 205 -8.10 4.13 -3.25
N ASN A 206 -7.85 5.41 -3.07
CA ASN A 206 -6.52 6.01 -3.23
C ASN A 206 -5.94 6.30 -1.84
N VAL A 207 -4.76 5.74 -1.58
CA VAL A 207 -3.99 5.93 -0.35
C VAL A 207 -2.71 6.66 -0.70
N ARG A 208 -2.33 7.63 0.13
CA ARG A 208 -1.06 8.34 0.04
C ARG A 208 -0.22 8.07 1.29
N LEU A 209 0.98 7.56 1.08
CA LEU A 209 2.01 7.42 2.11
C LEU A 209 3.07 8.51 1.88
N VAL A 210 3.48 9.15 2.96
CA VAL A 210 4.60 10.09 2.96
C VAL A 210 5.68 9.53 3.86
N TYR A 211 6.87 9.38 3.31
CA TYR A 211 8.06 9.00 4.03
C TYR A 211 8.97 10.21 4.20
N ARG A 212 9.74 10.19 5.28
CA ARG A 212 10.77 11.19 5.58
C ARG A 212 12.12 10.51 5.67
N ALA A 213 13.07 10.98 4.87
CA ALA A 213 14.47 10.65 4.98
C ALA A 213 15.26 11.81 5.61
N ASN A 214 16.10 11.52 6.61
CA ASN A 214 16.96 12.51 7.27
C ASN A 214 18.30 11.92 7.69
N LEU A 215 19.33 12.77 7.76
CA LEU A 215 20.65 12.38 8.24
C LEU A 215 20.78 12.50 9.77
N SER A 216 21.44 11.52 10.38
CA SER A 216 21.88 11.53 11.79
C SER A 216 23.35 11.14 11.89
N GLY A 217 23.99 11.36 13.05
CA GLY A 217 25.40 11.01 13.27
C GLY A 217 26.38 12.17 13.11
N THR A 218 27.63 11.83 12.82
CA THR A 218 28.76 12.76 12.86
C THR A 218 29.51 12.84 11.52
N CYS A 219 29.81 14.07 11.11
CA CYS A 219 30.78 14.40 10.07
C CYS A 219 32.16 14.54 10.72
N ALA A 220 33.11 13.68 10.31
CA ALA A 220 34.49 13.73 10.79
C ALA A 220 35.29 14.68 9.90
N VAL A 221 35.96 15.67 10.50
CA VAL A 221 36.70 16.69 9.74
C VAL A 221 38.15 16.80 10.19
N ASN A 222 39.03 17.15 9.24
CA ASN A 222 40.44 17.38 9.50
C ASN A 222 40.88 18.81 9.16
N TYR A 223 41.77 19.36 9.98
CA TYR A 223 42.45 20.63 9.77
C TYR A 223 43.97 20.48 9.84
N ASN A 224 44.67 21.07 8.87
CA ASN A 224 46.13 21.21 8.86
C ASN A 224 46.50 22.62 8.32
N PRO A 225 47.02 23.53 9.15
CA PRO A 225 47.31 23.39 10.59
C PRO A 225 46.03 23.27 11.44
N THR A 226 46.19 22.96 12.74
CA THR A 226 45.07 22.80 13.68
C THR A 226 44.10 23.97 13.65
N PHE A 227 42.82 23.68 13.86
CA PHE A 227 41.78 24.69 14.07
C PHE A 227 41.23 24.56 15.49
N GLN A 228 41.22 25.68 16.21
CA GLN A 228 40.84 25.72 17.63
C GLN A 228 41.62 24.70 18.50
N GLY A 229 42.92 24.52 18.23
CA GLY A 229 43.79 23.64 19.02
C GLY A 229 43.75 22.16 18.67
N HIS A 230 42.90 21.72 17.73
CA HIS A 230 42.77 20.32 17.35
C HIS A 230 42.89 20.09 15.84
N HIS A 231 43.42 18.92 15.46
CA HIS A 231 43.47 18.47 14.06
C HIS A 231 42.17 17.82 13.59
N PHE A 232 41.45 17.15 14.51
CA PHE A 232 40.24 16.40 14.18
C PHE A 232 39.06 16.89 15.00
N TRP A 233 37.91 17.01 14.35
CA TRP A 233 36.65 17.35 14.99
C TRP A 233 35.54 16.42 14.50
N GLY A 234 34.63 16.09 15.40
CA GLY A 234 33.36 15.43 15.08
C GLY A 234 32.24 16.45 15.15
N LEU A 235 31.60 16.74 14.02
CA LEU A 235 30.52 17.73 13.93
C LEU A 235 29.18 17.02 13.68
N GLY A 236 28.14 17.37 14.41
CA GLY A 236 26.80 16.78 14.20
C GLY A 236 26.29 17.09 12.80
N ILE A 237 25.94 16.05 12.02
CA ILE A 237 25.59 16.21 10.60
C ILE A 237 24.40 17.14 10.37
N ASN A 238 23.42 17.12 11.28
CA ASN A 238 22.24 17.99 11.20
C ASN A 238 22.64 19.47 11.14
N ASN A 239 23.61 19.88 11.96
CA ASN A 239 24.06 21.28 11.99
C ASN A 239 24.84 21.65 10.72
N VAL A 240 25.66 20.72 10.21
CA VAL A 240 26.41 20.91 8.96
C VAL A 240 25.46 21.07 7.78
N VAL A 241 24.46 20.19 7.64
CA VAL A 241 23.47 20.24 6.55
C VAL A 241 22.59 21.48 6.64
N ASN A 242 22.15 21.86 7.85
CA ASN A 242 21.37 23.08 8.04
C ASN A 242 22.16 24.33 7.63
N ALA A 243 23.46 24.40 7.96
CA ALA A 243 24.32 25.50 7.52
C ALA A 243 24.55 25.52 5.99
N ALA A 244 24.40 24.38 5.31
CA ALA A 244 24.39 24.31 3.85
C ALA A 244 23.12 24.92 3.22
N GLY A 245 22.10 25.25 4.02
CA GLY A 245 20.80 25.72 3.55
C GLY A 245 19.81 24.60 3.20
N SER A 246 20.08 23.37 3.63
CA SER A 246 19.21 22.21 3.47
C SER A 246 18.44 21.92 4.76
N SER A 247 17.19 21.46 4.65
CA SER A 247 16.30 21.20 5.80
C SER A 247 16.55 19.85 6.50
N ASN A 248 17.59 19.12 6.11
CA ASN A 248 17.86 17.74 6.55
C ASN A 248 16.60 16.85 6.53
N ASN A 249 15.79 17.02 5.49
CA ASN A 249 14.48 16.39 5.38
C ASN A 249 14.12 16.24 3.90
N VAL A 250 14.16 15.01 3.42
CA VAL A 250 13.73 14.63 2.07
C VAL A 250 12.41 13.90 2.20
N GLN A 251 11.38 14.41 1.51
CA GLN A 251 10.07 13.76 1.46
C GLN A 251 9.95 12.88 0.23
N ILE A 252 9.53 11.64 0.45
CA ILE A 252 9.23 10.66 -0.59
C ILE A 252 7.74 10.33 -0.49
N VAL A 253 7.05 10.25 -1.63
CA VAL A 253 5.61 9.99 -1.67
C VAL A 253 5.35 8.70 -2.42
N GLU A 254 4.48 7.86 -1.88
CA GLU A 254 3.93 6.68 -2.54
C GLU A 254 2.41 6.83 -2.61
N ASP A 255 1.88 6.71 -3.82
CA ASP A 255 0.44 6.68 -4.10
C ASP A 255 0.03 5.24 -4.43
N ILE A 256 -0.90 4.69 -3.64
CA ILE A 256 -1.41 3.34 -3.76
C ILE A 256 -2.88 3.41 -4.21
N LYS A 257 -3.20 2.76 -5.32
CA LYS A 257 -4.57 2.62 -5.84
C LYS A 257 -5.06 1.21 -5.60
N ILE A 258 -6.28 1.09 -5.09
CA ILE A 258 -6.87 -0.20 -4.74
C ILE A 258 -8.20 -0.33 -5.46
N GLY A 259 -8.34 -1.35 -6.29
CA GLY A 259 -9.61 -1.73 -6.90
C GLY A 259 -10.18 -2.97 -6.21
N TYR A 260 -11.47 -2.95 -5.88
CA TYR A 260 -12.10 -4.08 -5.19
C TYR A 260 -13.57 -4.25 -5.53
N TYR A 261 -14.07 -5.47 -5.30
CA TYR A 261 -15.49 -5.79 -5.38
C TYR A 261 -16.02 -6.13 -3.99
N SER A 262 -17.20 -5.62 -3.67
CA SER A 262 -17.91 -5.78 -2.40
C SER A 262 -19.42 -6.00 -2.63
N ASP A 263 -20.20 -6.34 -1.60
CA ASP A 263 -21.68 -6.38 -1.61
C ASP A 263 -22.33 -6.96 -2.87
N SER A 264 -22.21 -8.28 -3.05
CA SER A 264 -22.72 -9.00 -4.21
C SER A 264 -24.18 -9.42 -4.04
N GLU A 265 -24.99 -9.23 -5.07
CA GLU A 265 -26.40 -9.59 -5.09
C GLU A 265 -26.76 -10.32 -6.39
N LEU A 266 -27.77 -11.18 -6.31
CA LEU A 266 -28.41 -11.75 -7.50
C LEU A 266 -29.81 -11.22 -7.64
N ILE A 267 -30.11 -10.72 -8.82
CA ILE A 267 -31.43 -10.26 -9.20
C ILE A 267 -31.97 -11.22 -10.26
N LEU A 268 -33.13 -11.83 -9.99
CA LEU A 268 -33.91 -12.55 -10.99
C LEU A 268 -34.98 -11.62 -11.55
N GLU A 269 -35.01 -11.45 -12.87
CA GLU A 269 -35.95 -10.62 -13.60
C GLU A 269 -36.75 -11.48 -14.60
N ASP A 270 -38.08 -11.46 -14.51
CA ASP A 270 -38.97 -12.15 -15.46
C ASP A 270 -39.19 -11.33 -16.75
N LEU A 271 -39.98 -11.89 -17.69
CA LEU A 271 -40.33 -11.23 -18.96
C LEU A 271 -41.17 -9.95 -18.81
N ASN A 272 -41.83 -9.76 -17.67
CA ASN A 272 -42.65 -8.59 -17.37
C ASN A 272 -41.86 -7.52 -16.61
N GLY A 273 -40.58 -7.77 -16.31
CA GLY A 273 -39.72 -6.88 -15.53
C GLY A 273 -39.91 -7.01 -14.01
N ASN A 274 -40.63 -8.02 -13.52
CA ASN A 274 -40.74 -8.27 -12.09
C ASN A 274 -39.41 -8.80 -11.56
N ARG A 275 -38.95 -8.23 -10.43
CA ARG A 275 -37.64 -8.53 -9.85
C ARG A 275 -37.76 -9.24 -8.51
N ARG A 276 -36.94 -10.27 -8.30
CA ARG A 276 -36.65 -10.85 -6.99
C ARG A 276 -35.16 -10.73 -6.70
N ILE A 277 -34.82 -10.28 -5.50
CA ILE A 277 -33.44 -10.04 -5.07
C ILE A 277 -33.04 -11.11 -4.07
N TYR A 278 -31.87 -11.70 -4.27
CA TYR A 278 -31.22 -12.65 -3.38
C TYR A 278 -29.87 -12.08 -2.96
N HIS A 279 -29.62 -12.06 -1.65
CA HIS A 279 -28.31 -11.70 -1.09
C HIS A 279 -27.51 -12.97 -0.81
N PHE A 280 -26.22 -12.96 -1.11
CA PHE A 280 -25.34 -14.12 -0.90
C PHE A 280 -24.09 -13.76 -0.09
N ALA A 281 -23.64 -14.71 0.73
CA ALA A 281 -22.29 -14.74 1.26
C ALA A 281 -21.39 -15.53 0.28
N ILE A 282 -20.19 -15.03 -0.02
CA ILE A 282 -19.21 -15.77 -0.84
C ILE A 282 -18.68 -17.00 -0.07
N PRO A 283 -18.67 -18.22 -0.65
CA PRO A 283 -18.07 -19.39 -0.02
C PRO A 283 -16.54 -19.31 -0.01
N GLY A 284 -15.90 -19.52 1.15
CA GLY A 284 -14.44 -19.59 1.26
C GLY A 284 -13.78 -19.34 2.63
N MET A 285 -14.52 -19.04 3.70
CA MET A 285 -13.96 -18.88 5.05
C MET A 285 -14.87 -19.42 6.15
N PRO A 286 -14.30 -19.86 7.29
CA PRO A 286 -15.07 -20.44 8.39
C PRO A 286 -16.01 -19.40 9.00
N PRO A 287 -17.24 -19.80 9.40
CA PRO A 287 -18.20 -18.88 9.97
C PRO A 287 -17.70 -18.35 11.32
N ALA A 288 -17.67 -17.02 11.48
CA ALA A 288 -17.70 -16.43 12.82
C ALA A 288 -19.04 -16.87 13.45
N GLY A 289 -18.94 -17.64 14.53
CA GLY A 289 -20.01 -18.44 15.10
C GLY A 289 -21.39 -17.79 15.06
N LYS A 290 -22.22 -18.27 14.13
CA LYS A 290 -23.68 -18.32 14.19
C LYS A 290 -24.17 -19.27 13.10
N SER A 291 -25.03 -20.18 13.53
CA SER A 291 -25.61 -21.28 12.75
C SER A 291 -26.29 -20.81 11.46
N ALA A 292 -26.01 -21.51 10.36
CA ALA A 292 -26.66 -21.34 9.07
C ALA A 292 -28.17 -21.63 9.15
N PRO A 293 -29.04 -20.91 8.41
CA PRO A 293 -30.33 -21.42 8.02
C PRO A 293 -30.20 -22.13 6.67
N THR A 294 -30.27 -23.46 6.68
CA THR A 294 -30.65 -24.24 5.49
C THR A 294 -32.11 -23.93 5.17
N SER A 295 -32.38 -23.19 4.09
CA SER A 295 -33.68 -23.24 3.44
C SER A 295 -33.53 -23.25 1.92
N SER A 296 -33.68 -24.42 1.31
CA SER A 296 -34.11 -24.54 -0.07
C SER A 296 -35.57 -24.05 -0.15
N ARG A 297 -35.79 -22.83 -0.63
CA ARG A 297 -37.13 -22.36 -0.97
C ARG A 297 -37.35 -22.60 -2.46
N GLU A 298 -38.21 -23.58 -2.78
CA GLU A 298 -38.88 -23.59 -4.09
C GLU A 298 -39.67 -22.28 -4.20
N ALA A 299 -39.33 -21.51 -5.21
CA ALA A 299 -39.95 -20.22 -5.47
C ALA A 299 -40.68 -20.31 -6.80
N THR A 300 -42.00 -20.44 -6.75
CA THR A 300 -42.86 -20.17 -7.91
C THR A 300 -42.86 -18.67 -8.15
N LEU A 301 -42.61 -18.24 -9.38
CA LEU A 301 -42.81 -16.85 -9.79
C LEU A 301 -44.30 -16.56 -9.93
#